data_AF-A0A512I9L7-F1
#
_entry.id   AF-A0A512I9L7-F1
#
_cell.length_a   1.000
_cell.length_b   1.000
_cell.length_c   1.000
_cell.angle_alpha   90.00
_cell.angle_beta   90.00
_cell.angle_gamma   90.00
#
_symmetry.space_group_name_H-M   'P 1'
#
loop_
_entity.id
_entity.type
_entity.pdbx_description
1 polymer ?
#
loop_
_entity_poly.entity_id
_entity_poly.type
_entity_poly.pdbx_seq_one_letter_code
_entity_poly.pdbx_strand_id
1 'polypeptide(L)'
;MHSLPDSPAASPTVAVLGGDADPAPGHGRAGLPAADAPPTDATVLAPAEEFPEILEDLSLVELQVLHSRVTRQVEREHLSVEGPHPLTRDRHYDVAAELAARGLLRIG
;
A
#
# COMPACT_ATOMS: atom_id res chain seq x y z
N MET A 1 36.76 -42.99 5.02
CA MET A 1 36.91 -41.60 5.48
C MET A 1 36.58 -40.69 4.30
N HIS A 2 35.35 -40.15 4.25
CA HIS A 2 34.98 -39.13 3.26
C HIS A 2 34.24 -38.03 4.03
N SER A 3 34.98 -36.99 4.41
CA SER A 3 34.45 -35.80 5.08
C SER A 3 34.01 -34.80 4.01
N LEU A 4 32.77 -34.34 4.10
CA LEU A 4 32.26 -33.18 3.38
C LEU A 4 32.97 -31.91 3.90
N PRO A 5 33.29 -30.92 3.04
CA PRO A 5 33.75 -29.63 3.54
C PRO A 5 32.58 -28.84 4.11
N ASP A 6 32.70 -28.45 5.38
CA ASP A 6 31.88 -27.41 6.02
C ASP A 6 32.06 -26.10 5.26
N SER A 7 30.98 -25.61 4.66
CA SER A 7 30.94 -24.30 4.02
C SER A 7 30.62 -23.26 5.09
N PRO A 8 31.52 -22.32 5.42
CA PRO A 8 31.19 -21.29 6.39
C PRO A 8 30.18 -20.32 5.78
N ALA A 9 28.98 -20.29 6.37
CA ALA A 9 27.96 -19.28 6.10
C ALA A 9 28.55 -17.89 6.31
N ALA A 10 28.72 -17.13 5.23
CA ALA A 10 29.10 -15.74 5.30
C ALA A 10 27.94 -14.95 5.93
N SER A 11 28.12 -14.49 7.16
CA SER A 11 27.24 -13.51 7.79
C SER A 11 27.19 -12.22 6.97
N PRO A 12 26.01 -11.63 6.72
CA PRO A 12 25.93 -10.35 6.04
C PRO A 12 26.49 -9.24 6.94
N THR A 13 27.57 -8.60 6.50
CA THR A 13 28.09 -7.38 7.12
C THR A 13 27.25 -6.20 6.65
N VAL A 14 26.41 -5.67 7.54
CA VAL A 14 25.73 -4.39 7.32
C VAL A 14 26.76 -3.28 7.52
N ALA A 15 27.10 -2.58 6.44
CA ALA A 15 27.92 -1.37 6.51
C ALA A 15 27.14 -0.27 7.24
N VAL A 16 27.61 0.11 8.44
CA VAL A 16 27.17 1.31 9.14
C VAL A 16 27.83 2.51 8.45
N LEU A 17 27.07 3.23 7.63
CA LEU A 17 27.44 4.58 7.20
C LEU A 17 27.08 5.54 8.33
N GLY A 18 28.06 5.84 9.18
CA GLY A 18 28.04 7.03 10.03
C GLY A 18 28.13 8.26 9.15
N GLY A 19 27.06 9.05 9.14
CA GLY A 19 27.03 10.37 8.53
C GLY A 19 26.39 11.32 9.54
N ASP A 20 27.22 12.13 10.18
CA ASP A 20 26.82 13.35 10.89
C ASP A 20 26.05 14.23 9.89
N ALA A 21 24.73 14.25 10.02
CA ALA A 21 23.86 15.18 9.33
C ALA A 21 22.97 15.83 10.39
N ASP A 22 23.17 17.13 10.56
CA ASP A 22 22.32 18.14 11.19
C ASP A 22 20.84 17.70 11.28
N PRO A 23 20.15 17.78 12.43
CA PRO A 23 18.80 17.26 12.57
C PRO A 23 17.84 18.02 11.66
N ALA A 24 17.47 17.36 10.55
CA ALA A 24 16.33 17.76 9.74
C ALA A 24 15.10 17.92 10.66
N PRO A 25 14.29 18.98 10.50
CA PRO A 25 13.12 19.21 11.32
C PRO A 25 12.22 17.98 11.24
N GLY A 26 11.94 17.42 12.41
CA GLY A 26 11.27 16.15 12.58
C GLY A 26 10.08 16.04 11.64
N HIS A 27 10.04 14.96 10.86
CA HIS A 27 8.81 14.49 10.25
C HIS A 27 7.93 13.88 11.36
N GLY A 28 7.59 14.70 12.35
CA GLY A 28 6.34 14.52 13.07
C GLY A 28 5.28 14.62 12.00
N ARG A 29 4.56 13.53 11.79
CA ARG A 29 3.31 13.49 11.04
C ARG A 29 2.52 14.73 11.43
N ALA A 30 2.52 15.75 10.58
CA ALA A 30 1.51 16.77 10.64
C ALA A 30 0.21 16.00 10.39
N GLY A 31 -0.57 15.79 11.45
CA GLY A 31 -1.91 15.25 11.34
C GLY A 31 -2.61 16.05 10.25
N LEU A 32 -3.12 15.35 9.24
CA LEU A 32 -3.97 15.98 8.24
C LEU A 32 -5.09 16.68 9.00
N PRO A 33 -5.21 18.01 8.94
CA PRO A 33 -6.33 18.68 9.54
C PRO A 33 -7.59 18.33 8.73
N ALA A 34 -8.68 18.10 9.49
CA ALA A 34 -10.05 17.90 9.05
C ALA A 34 -10.46 16.47 8.61
N ALA A 35 -10.54 15.57 9.59
CA ALA A 35 -11.57 14.52 9.56
C ALA A 35 -12.94 15.02 10.11
N ASP A 36 -13.01 16.28 10.58
CA ASP A 36 -14.13 16.80 11.37
C ASP A 36 -14.91 17.94 10.68
N ALA A 37 -14.61 18.23 9.41
CA ALA A 37 -15.40 19.18 8.61
C ALA A 37 -16.55 18.43 7.92
N PRO A 38 -17.81 18.91 7.99
CA PRO A 38 -18.90 18.29 7.25
C PRO A 38 -18.57 18.35 5.74
N PRO A 39 -18.76 17.26 4.99
CA PRO A 39 -18.44 17.23 3.57
C PRO A 39 -19.29 18.28 2.84
N THR A 40 -18.65 19.35 2.40
CA THR A 40 -19.29 20.40 1.59
C THR A 40 -19.47 19.95 0.13
N ASP A 41 -18.92 18.79 -0.24
CA ASP A 41 -18.98 18.23 -1.58
C ASP A 41 -19.81 16.93 -1.55
N ALA A 42 -20.93 16.92 -2.27
CA ALA A 42 -21.91 15.81 -2.29
C ALA A 42 -21.37 14.50 -2.90
N THR A 43 -20.10 14.48 -3.28
CA THR A 43 -19.39 13.35 -3.91
C THR A 43 -18.50 12.59 -2.92
N VAL A 44 -18.33 13.07 -1.69
CA VAL A 44 -17.51 12.41 -0.67
C VAL A 44 -18.38 11.49 0.18
N LEU A 45 -17.98 10.21 0.27
CA LEU A 45 -18.54 9.27 1.24
C LEU A 45 -17.66 9.26 2.48
N ALA A 46 -18.20 9.73 3.61
CA ALA A 46 -17.56 9.55 4.90
C ALA A 46 -17.75 8.10 5.39
N PRO A 47 -16.80 7.54 6.14
CA PRO A 47 -17.01 6.30 6.88
C PRO A 47 -18.24 6.44 7.78
N ALA A 48 -19.09 5.40 7.80
CA ALA A 48 -20.27 5.38 8.67
C ALA A 48 -19.92 5.14 10.15
N GLU A 49 -18.72 4.62 10.41
CA GLU A 49 -18.22 4.26 11.72
C GLU A 49 -16.90 4.99 12.00
N GLU A 50 -16.70 5.35 13.25
CA GLU A 50 -15.46 5.97 13.74
C GLU A 50 -14.28 4.98 13.67
N PHE A 51 -13.06 5.52 13.61
CA PHE A 51 -11.87 4.69 13.63
C PHE A 51 -11.70 4.02 15.00
N PRO A 52 -11.44 2.70 15.07
CA PRO A 52 -11.42 1.98 16.33
C PRO A 52 -10.20 2.36 17.19
N GLU A 53 -10.47 2.86 18.41
CA GLU A 53 -9.48 3.31 19.40
C GLU A 53 -8.41 2.25 19.73
N ILE A 54 -8.77 0.96 19.68
CA ILE A 54 -7.84 -0.15 19.99
C ILE A 54 -6.62 -0.20 19.05
N LEU A 55 -6.72 0.42 17.88
CA LEU A 55 -5.62 0.47 16.91
C LEU A 55 -4.67 1.65 17.17
N GLU A 56 -5.05 2.62 18.01
CA GLU A 56 -4.23 3.78 18.33
C GLU A 56 -3.08 3.44 19.29
N ASP A 57 -3.31 2.46 20.17
CA ASP A 57 -2.33 2.01 21.17
C ASP A 57 -1.29 1.01 20.63
N LEU A 58 -1.40 0.60 19.37
CA LEU A 58 -0.48 -0.37 18.79
C LEU A 58 0.91 0.24 18.58
N SER A 59 1.94 -0.53 18.94
CA SER A 59 3.30 -0.17 18.56
C SER A 59 3.47 -0.18 17.04
N LEU A 60 4.48 0.54 16.54
CA LEU A 60 4.77 0.59 15.10
C LEU A 60 4.94 -0.81 14.49
N VAL A 61 5.59 -1.72 15.21
CA VAL A 61 5.82 -3.11 14.75
C VAL A 61 4.49 -3.86 14.64
N GLU A 62 3.62 -3.73 15.64
CA GLU A 62 2.30 -4.38 15.61
C GLU A 62 1.42 -3.82 14.50
N LEU A 63 1.47 -2.50 14.27
CA LEU A 63 0.76 -1.87 13.16
C LEU A 63 1.25 -2.37 11.80
N GLN A 64 2.56 -2.55 11.62
CA GLN A 64 3.14 -3.11 10.40
C GLN A 64 2.71 -4.56 10.16
N VAL A 65 2.64 -5.37 11.22
CA VAL A 65 2.14 -6.75 11.15
C VAL A 65 0.65 -6.77 10.79
N LEU A 66 -0.16 -5.93 11.44
CA LEU A 66 -1.59 -5.81 11.14
C LEU A 66 -1.81 -5.39 9.69
N HIS A 67 -1.10 -4.35 9.25
CA HIS A 67 -1.17 -3.87 7.87
C HIS A 67 -0.84 -4.98 6.87
N SER A 68 0.25 -5.72 7.08
CA SER A 68 0.65 -6.84 6.22
C SER A 68 -0.43 -7.92 6.13
N ARG A 69 -1.14 -8.20 7.24
CA ARG A 69 -2.22 -9.18 7.29
C ARG A 69 -3.47 -8.70 6.55
N VAL A 70 -3.87 -7.45 6.78
CA VAL A 70 -5.04 -6.82 6.14
C VAL A 70 -4.84 -6.76 4.63
N THR A 71 -3.67 -6.30 4.16
CA THR A 71 -3.38 -6.22 2.72
C THR A 71 -3.49 -7.60 2.06
N ARG A 72 -2.89 -8.64 2.65
CA ARG A 72 -3.02 -10.01 2.11
C ARG A 72 -4.46 -10.53 2.13
N GLN A 73 -5.27 -10.12 3.11
CA GLN A 73 -6.68 -10.51 3.17
C GLN A 73 -7.47 -9.81 2.06
N VAL A 74 -7.29 -8.50 1.91
CA VAL A 74 -7.92 -7.71 0.83
C VAL A 74 -7.53 -8.27 -0.53
N GLU A 75 -6.25 -8.61 -0.72
CA GLU A 75 -5.79 -9.26 -1.94
C GLU A 75 -6.50 -10.58 -2.17
N ARG A 76 -6.60 -11.47 -1.17
CA ARG A 76 -7.33 -12.74 -1.34
C ARG A 76 -8.81 -12.54 -1.69
N GLU A 77 -9.45 -11.55 -1.09
CA GLU A 77 -10.88 -11.30 -1.27
C GLU A 77 -11.20 -10.60 -2.59
N HIS A 78 -10.31 -9.72 -3.06
CA HIS A 78 -10.59 -8.82 -4.19
C HIS A 78 -9.74 -9.11 -5.44
N LEU A 79 -8.61 -9.80 -5.33
CA LEU A 79 -7.93 -10.37 -6.50
C LEU A 79 -8.54 -11.73 -6.81
N SER A 80 -9.46 -11.73 -7.78
CA SER A 80 -9.87 -12.96 -8.46
C SER A 80 -8.71 -13.51 -9.28
N VAL A 81 -8.40 -14.81 -9.10
CA VAL A 81 -7.44 -15.54 -9.95
C VAL A 81 -7.88 -15.56 -11.42
N GLU A 82 -9.19 -15.43 -11.67
CA GLU A 82 -9.79 -15.43 -13.00
C GLU A 82 -9.75 -14.05 -13.68
N GLY A 83 -9.26 -13.02 -12.97
CA GLY A 83 -9.21 -11.64 -13.43
C GLY A 83 -10.54 -10.89 -13.29
N PRO A 84 -10.67 -9.71 -13.89
CA PRO A 84 -11.89 -8.91 -13.83
C PRO A 84 -13.06 -9.69 -14.43
N HIS A 85 -14.26 -9.51 -13.87
CA HIS A 85 -15.48 -10.07 -14.44
C HIS A 85 -15.59 -9.76 -15.95
N PRO A 86 -15.98 -10.72 -16.82
CA PRO A 86 -15.95 -10.55 -18.28
C PRO A 86 -16.64 -9.28 -18.77
N LEU A 87 -17.81 -8.97 -18.19
CA LEU A 87 -18.59 -7.77 -18.51
C LEU A 87 -17.87 -6.46 -18.14
N THR A 88 -17.05 -6.45 -17.08
CA THR A 88 -16.19 -5.31 -16.75
C THR A 88 -15.07 -5.16 -17.77
N ARG A 89 -14.53 -6.29 -18.26
CA ARG A 89 -13.48 -6.33 -19.28
C ARG A 89 -13.99 -5.83 -20.64
N ASP A 90 -15.19 -6.23 -21.04
CA ASP A 90 -15.82 -5.78 -22.29
C ASP A 90 -16.08 -4.27 -22.27
N ARG A 91 -16.69 -3.76 -21.19
CA ARG A 91 -16.87 -2.32 -20.99
C ARG A 91 -15.57 -1.54 -21.02
N HIS A 92 -14.50 -2.10 -20.43
CA HIS A 92 -13.18 -1.49 -20.50
C HIS A 92 -12.68 -1.36 -21.95
N TYR A 93 -12.87 -2.40 -22.79
CA TYR A 93 -12.50 -2.32 -24.20
C TYR A 93 -13.32 -1.27 -24.96
N ASP A 94 -14.62 -1.19 -24.72
CA ASP A 94 -15.48 -0.18 -25.35
C ASP A 94 -15.03 1.24 -24.98
N VAL A 95 -14.77 1.49 -23.70
CA VAL A 95 -14.27 2.78 -23.22
C VAL A 95 -12.89 3.09 -23.78
N ALA A 96 -11.98 2.11 -23.81
CA ALA A 96 -10.65 2.28 -24.38
C ALA A 96 -10.71 2.59 -25.88
N ALA A 97 -11.59 1.93 -26.63
CA ALA A 97 -11.82 2.19 -28.06
C ALA A 97 -12.36 3.61 -28.30
N GLU A 98 -13.34 4.04 -27.50
CA GLU A 98 -13.87 5.41 -27.55
C GLU A 98 -12.81 6.46 -27.23
N LEU A 99 -12.00 6.23 -26.20
CA LEU A 99 -10.91 7.16 -25.82
C LEU A 99 -9.82 7.21 -26.89
N ALA A 100 -9.49 6.07 -27.52
CA ALA A 100 -8.56 6.01 -28.63
C ALA A 100 -9.11 6.75 -29.87
N ALA A 101 -10.40 6.57 -30.19
CA ALA A 101 -11.05 7.29 -31.28
C ALA A 101 -11.06 8.81 -31.07
N ARG A 102 -11.11 9.26 -29.80
CA ARG A 102 -10.99 10.68 -29.43
C ARG A 102 -9.55 11.20 -29.41
N GLY A 103 -8.56 10.34 -29.68
CA GLY A 103 -7.14 10.68 -29.63
C GLY A 103 -6.60 10.94 -28.22
N LEU A 104 -7.35 10.54 -27.18
CA LEU A 104 -7.02 10.79 -25.77
C LEU A 104 -6.18 9.67 -25.14
N LEU A 105 -6.10 8.50 -25.79
CA LEU A 105 -5.30 7.38 -25.33
C LEU A 105 -3.97 7.33 -26.12
N ARG A 106 -2.92 7.98 -25.59
CA ARG A 106 -1.54 7.76 -26.08
C ARG A 106 -1.00 6.50 -25.42
N ILE A 107 -1.01 5.40 -26.17
CA ILE A 107 -0.30 4.17 -25.78
C ILE A 107 1.19 4.44 -26.04
N GLY A 108 1.99 4.46 -24.97
CA GLY A 108 3.45 4.52 -25.00
C GLY A 108 4.01 3.32 -24.26
#